data_AF-A0AAJ1PN36-F1
#
_entry.id   AF-A0AAJ1PN36-F1
#
_cell.length_a   1.000
_cell.length_b   1.000
_cell.length_c   1.000
_cell.angle_alpha   90.00
_cell.angle_beta   90.00
_cell.angle_gamma   90.00
#
_symmetry.space_group_name_H-M   'P 1'
#
loop_
_entity.id
_entity.type
_entity.pdbx_description
1 polymer ?
#
loop_
_entity_poly.entity_id
_entity_poly.type
_entity_poly.pdbx_seq_one_letter_code
_entity_poly.pdbx_strand_id
1 'polypeptide(L)' 'MPAKLLITRQEYLASGIHIGTKQRTRDMREFIYKIREDGLTVLNLRKI' A
#
# COMPACT_ATOMS: atom_id res chain seq x y z
N MET A 1 13.34 11.92 -8.40
CA MET A 1 13.44 12.35 -6.99
C MET A 1 13.15 11.13 -6.12
N PRO A 2 14.04 10.69 -5.20
CA PRO A 2 13.67 9.64 -4.26
C PRO A 2 12.48 10.16 -3.43
N ALA A 3 11.34 9.47 -3.47
CA ALA A 3 10.18 9.82 -2.69
C ALA A 3 10.56 9.73 -1.20
N LYS A 4 10.75 10.88 -0.56
CA LYS A 4 11.07 10.98 0.86
C LYS A 4 9.76 10.85 1.63
N LEU A 5 9.63 9.78 2.41
CA LEU A 5 8.48 9.57 3.28
C LEU A 5 8.47 10.62 4.40
N LEU A 6 7.27 11.04 4.84
CA LEU A 6 7.11 12.06 5.88
C LEU A 6 7.56 11.57 7.25
N ILE A 7 7.30 10.29 7.53
CA ILE A 7 7.75 9.56 8.72
C ILE A 7 8.48 8.29 8.28
N THR A 8 9.01 7.52 9.23
CA THR A 8 9.72 6.30 8.88
C THR A 8 8.78 5.29 8.21
N ARG A 9 9.32 4.46 7.33
CA ARG A 9 8.57 3.35 6.73
C ARG A 9 7.97 2.43 7.80
N GLN A 10 8.71 2.21 8.88
CA GLN A 10 8.30 1.33 9.97
C GLN A 10 7.04 1.85 10.68
N GLU A 11 6.93 3.17 10.89
CA GLU A 11 5.72 3.79 11.45
C GLU A 11 4.50 3.62 10.54
N TYR A 12 4.66 3.80 9.22
CA TYR A 12 3.57 3.49 8.27
C TYR A 12 3.15 2.02 8.32
N LEU A 13 4.11 1.08 8.40
CA LEU A 13 3.80 -0.34 8.48
C LEU A 13 3.08 -0.69 9.80
N ALA A 14 3.53 -0.14 10.92
CA ALA A 14 2.95 -0.34 12.24
C ALA A 14 1.50 0.17 12.32
N SER A 15 1.18 1.26 11.62
CA SER A 15 -0.20 1.79 11.54
C SER A 15 -1.17 0.90 10.76
N GLY A 16 -0.66 -0.05 9.96
CA GLY A 16 -1.49 -0.91 9.10
C GLY A 16 -2.01 -0.25 7.81
N ILE A 17 -1.66 1.01 7.51
CA ILE A 17 -2.15 1.77 6.34
C ILE A 17 -1.88 1.11 4.98
N HIS A 18 -0.89 0.22 4.90
CA HIS A 18 -0.56 -0.52 3.69
C HIS A 18 -1.51 -1.70 3.43
N ILE A 19 -2.39 -2.05 4.36
CA ILE A 19 -3.37 -3.13 4.22
C ILE A 19 -4.63 -2.56 3.57
N GLY A 20 -4.88 -2.97 2.34
CA GLY A 20 -6.11 -2.67 1.60
C GLY A 20 -7.17 -3.74 1.79
N THR A 21 -8.20 -3.70 0.95
CA THR A 21 -9.34 -4.62 0.99
C THR A 21 -9.26 -5.68 -0.11
N LYS A 22 -10.20 -6.65 -0.09
CA LYS A 22 -10.35 -7.67 -1.15
C LYS A 22 -10.97 -7.09 -2.43
N GLN A 23 -11.85 -6.10 -2.28
CA GLN A 23 -12.46 -5.41 -3.41
C GLN A 23 -11.45 -4.42 -4.01
N ARG A 24 -11.37 -4.35 -5.33
CA ARG A 24 -10.44 -3.47 -6.04
C ARG A 24 -11.08 -2.95 -7.31
N THR A 25 -10.88 -1.68 -7.60
CA THR A 25 -11.31 -1.05 -8.85
C THR A 25 -10.14 -1.02 -9.83
N ARG A 26 -10.47 -0.82 -11.11
CA ARG A 26 -9.47 -0.77 -12.20
C ARG A 26 -8.43 0.33 -11.99
N ASP A 27 -8.86 1.48 -11.48
CA ASP A 27 -8.03 2.67 -11.32
C ASP A 27 -7.06 2.53 -10.13
N MET A 28 -7.43 1.74 -9.12
CA MET A 28 -6.56 1.49 -7.97
C MET A 28 -5.36 0.58 -8.28
N ARG A 29 -5.28 -0.01 -9.48
CA ARG A 29 -4.23 -0.98 -9.83
C ARG A 29 -2.82 -0.41 -9.72
N GLU A 30 -2.62 0.87 -10.01
CA GLU A 30 -1.29 1.49 -9.93
C GLU A 30 -0.77 1.69 -8.50
N PHE A 31 -1.67 1.72 -7.52
CA PHE A 31 -1.36 1.91 -6.10
C PHE A 31 -1.21 0.58 -5.35
N ILE A 32 -1.57 -0.55 -5.98
CA ILE A 32 -1.44 -1.89 -5.37
C ILE A 32 -0.03 -2.43 -5.65
N TYR A 33 0.70 -2.74 -4.59
CA TYR A 33 2.02 -3.38 -4.65
C TYR A 33 1.91 -4.88 -4.91
N LYS A 34 1.03 -5.59 -4.18
CA LYS A 34 0.76 -7.01 -4.38
C LYS A 34 -0.59 -7.41 -3.80
N ILE A 35 -1.01 -8.63 -4.09
CA ILE A 35 -2.16 -9.29 -3.47
C ILE A 35 -1.61 -10.40 -2.56
N ARG A 36 -2.12 -10.48 -1.33
CA ARG A 36 -1.82 -11.55 -0.36
C ARG A 36 -2.59 -12.82 -0.69
N GLU A 37 -2.18 -13.94 -0.11
CA GLU A 37 -2.83 -15.24 -0.28
C GLU A 37 -4.29 -15.25 0.20
N ASP A 38 -4.62 -14.44 1.21
CA ASP A 38 -5.98 -14.24 1.73
C ASP A 38 -6.87 -13.34 0.85
N GLY A 39 -6.32 -12.81 -0.24
CA GLY A 39 -6.99 -11.92 -1.19
C GLY A 39 -6.95 -10.43 -0.82
N LEU A 40 -6.35 -10.04 0.32
CA LEU A 40 -6.18 -8.64 0.66
C LEU A 40 -5.11 -7.98 -0.22
N THR A 41 -5.34 -6.72 -0.56
CA THR A 41 -4.37 -5.92 -1.30
C THR A 41 -3.34 -5.30 -0.36
N VAL A 42 -2.11 -5.15 -0.84
CA VAL A 42 -1.05 -4.39 -0.17
C VAL A 42 -0.80 -3.14 -0.98
N LEU A 43 -0.93 -1.96 -0.37
CA LEU A 43 -0.73 -0.68 -1.02
C LEU A 43 0.75 -0.29 -1.10
N ASN A 44 1.13 0.38 -2.17
CA ASN A 44 2.47 0.85 -2.42
C ASN A 44 2.71 2.22 -1.76
N LEU A 45 3.35 2.23 -0.59
CA LEU A 45 3.68 3.44 0.18
C LEU A 45 4.51 4.50 -0.57
N ARG A 46 5.06 4.20 -1.76
CA ARG A 46 5.79 5.20 -2.58
C ARG A 46 4.91 5.88 -3.63
N LYS A 47 3.69 5.39 -3.82
CA LYS A 47 2.72 5.86 -4.81
C LYS A 47 1.57 6.65 -4.18
N ILE A 48 1.44 6.58 -2.86
CA ILE A 48 0.49 7.33 -2.03
C ILE A 48 1.23 8.35 -1.18
#